data_AF-A0A7S2TZU6-F1
#
_entry.id   AF-A0A7S2TZU6-F1
#
_cell.length_a   1.000
_cell.length_b   1.000
_cell.length_c   1.000
_cell.angle_alpha   90.00
_cell.angle_beta   90.00
_cell.angle_gamma   90.00
#
_symmetry.space_group_name_H-M   'P 1'
#
loop_
_entity.id
_entity.type
_entity.pdbx_description
1 polymer ?
#
loop_
_entity_poly.entity_id
_entity_poly.type
_entity_poly.pdbx_seq_one_letter_code
_entity_poly.pdbx_strand_id
1 'polypeptide(L)'
;VGTAAAMATDRKSIPILREPLDTLRTKKTSVDNSASHPVQLIQEEHNVNIAEGKMRMLAKIHGVHVPMRMKMDQTILSQHKRLHVPGMKPSFVGLETMLGMDETIEFEDYLNDPEFSEKQVDIHTEMEKSMFPKLRK
;
A
#
# COMPACT_ATOMS: atom_id res chain seq x y z
N VAL A 1 20.62 47.40 29.47
CA VAL A 1 21.88 48.12 29.79
C VAL A 1 22.59 47.33 30.87
N GLY A 2 23.81 46.84 30.60
CA GLY A 2 24.74 46.22 31.55
C GLY A 2 24.55 44.72 31.79
N THR A 3 25.23 43.79 31.09
CA THR A 3 26.62 43.29 31.31
C THR A 3 26.77 42.52 32.63
N ALA A 4 27.44 41.39 32.78
CA ALA A 4 28.14 40.41 31.95
C ALA A 4 28.65 39.32 32.94
N ALA A 5 29.10 38.18 32.40
CA ALA A 5 30.09 37.29 32.99
C ALA A 5 29.70 36.40 34.19
N ALA A 6 29.72 35.08 33.96
CA ALA A 6 30.76 34.23 34.56
C ALA A 6 30.75 32.84 33.89
N MET A 7 31.56 32.71 32.84
CA MET A 7 32.19 31.43 32.50
C MET A 7 33.07 31.02 33.69
N ALA A 8 32.80 29.85 34.26
CA ALA A 8 33.74 29.16 35.12
C ALA A 8 33.66 27.66 34.80
N THR A 9 34.25 27.30 33.66
CA THR A 9 34.68 25.94 33.40
C THR A 9 35.92 25.66 34.23
N ASP A 10 35.75 25.16 35.45
CA ASP A 10 36.83 24.47 36.14
C ASP A 10 36.78 22.99 35.75
N ARG A 11 37.42 22.69 34.62
CA ARG A 11 37.77 21.31 34.25
C ARG A 11 39.27 21.16 34.39
N LYS A 12 39.71 20.95 35.63
CA LYS A 12 41.02 20.37 35.91
C LYS A 12 40.99 18.87 35.55
N SER A 13 40.90 18.57 34.26
CA SER A 13 41.24 17.26 33.70
C SER A 13 41.77 17.44 32.28
N ILE A 14 42.89 16.79 32.02
CA ILE A 14 43.75 16.92 30.83
C ILE A 14 42.93 16.59 29.56
N PRO A 15 43.02 17.38 28.47
CA PRO A 15 42.17 17.25 27.29
C PRO A 15 42.63 16.13 26.33
N ILE A 16 43.03 14.96 26.85
CA ILE A 16 43.50 13.83 26.04
C ILE A 16 42.70 12.54 26.29
N LEU A 17 41.92 12.43 27.37
CA LEU A 17 40.96 11.34 27.50
C LEU A 17 39.63 11.72 26.83
N ARG A 18 39.62 11.72 25.49
CA ARG A 18 38.42 11.23 24.83
C ARG A 18 38.34 9.77 25.23
N GLU A 19 37.34 9.40 26.04
CA GLU A 19 36.90 8.01 26.11
C GLU A 19 36.84 7.51 24.66
N PRO A 20 37.49 6.38 24.32
CA PRO A 20 37.44 5.89 22.95
C PRO A 20 35.97 5.77 22.58
N LEU A 21 35.58 6.35 21.45
CA LEU A 21 34.19 6.34 21.02
C LEU A 21 33.75 4.88 20.86
N ASP A 22 33.08 4.34 21.88
CA ASP A 22 32.59 2.97 21.92
C ASP A 22 31.36 2.88 21.02
N THR A 23 31.65 2.72 19.74
CA THR A 23 30.65 2.70 18.65
C THR A 23 29.67 1.53 18.80
N LEU A 24 30.03 0.46 19.52
CA LEU A 24 29.19 -0.72 19.72
C LEU A 24 28.19 -0.54 20.87
N ARG A 25 28.57 0.23 21.91
CA ARG A 25 27.70 0.47 23.09
C ARG A 25 26.83 1.72 22.97
N THR A 26 27.28 2.74 22.24
CA THR A 26 26.61 4.06 22.19
C THR A 26 25.79 4.32 20.92
N LYS A 27 26.11 3.67 19.79
CA LYS A 27 25.27 3.73 18.59
C LYS A 27 24.35 2.51 18.57
N LYS A 28 23.07 2.74 18.30
CA LYS A 28 22.19 1.65 17.87
C LYS A 28 22.78 1.12 16.57
N THR A 29 23.27 -0.12 16.56
CA THR A 29 23.73 -0.83 15.35
C THR A 29 22.58 -1.30 14.48
N SER A 30 21.35 -0.88 14.80
CA SER A 30 20.24 -1.01 13.87
C SER A 30 20.61 -0.18 12.66
N VAL A 31 21.06 -0.85 11.61
CA VAL A 31 21.06 -0.31 10.26
C VAL A 31 19.65 0.26 10.08
N ASP A 32 19.55 1.57 9.90
CA ASP A 32 18.29 2.17 9.49
C ASP A 32 17.94 1.49 8.17
N ASN A 33 16.99 0.54 8.20
CA ASN A 33 16.46 -0.15 7.02
C ASN A 33 15.64 0.81 6.13
N SER A 34 16.00 2.09 6.10
CA SER A 34 15.41 3.13 5.28
C SER A 34 15.94 3.11 3.84
N ALA A 35 17.04 2.39 3.58
CA ALA A 35 17.50 2.12 2.22
C ALA A 35 16.71 0.92 1.65
N SER A 36 15.57 1.21 1.00
CA SER A 36 14.83 0.22 0.22
C SER A 36 15.75 -0.40 -0.83
N HIS A 37 15.70 -1.72 -0.96
CA HIS A 37 16.52 -2.44 -1.93
C HIS A 37 16.08 -2.03 -3.35
N PRO A 38 16.98 -1.79 -4.32
CA PRO A 38 16.59 -1.32 -5.65
C PRO A 38 15.61 -2.27 -6.36
N VAL A 39 15.69 -3.57 -6.10
CA VAL A 39 14.73 -4.55 -6.65
C VAL A 39 13.34 -4.42 -6.02
N GLN A 40 13.24 -3.98 -4.77
CA GLN A 40 11.95 -3.79 -4.13
C GLN A 40 11.13 -2.73 -4.88
N LEU A 41 11.75 -1.61 -5.27
CA LEU A 41 11.10 -0.59 -6.08
C LEU A 41 10.63 -1.14 -7.43
N ILE A 42 11.44 -1.97 -8.07
CA ILE A 42 11.10 -2.61 -9.35
C ILE A 42 9.90 -3.55 -9.18
N GLN A 43 9.83 -4.30 -8.08
CA GLN A 43 8.73 -5.21 -7.77
C GLN A 43 7.44 -4.45 -7.48
N GLU A 44 7.51 -3.37 -6.71
CA GLU A 44 6.35 -2.52 -6.39
C GLU A 44 5.73 -1.90 -7.67
N GLU A 45 6.55 -1.44 -8.61
CA GLU A 45 6.07 -0.84 -9.86
C GLU A 45 5.78 -1.83 -10.99
N HIS A 46 6.09 -3.12 -10.80
CA HIS A 46 6.09 -4.12 -11.88
C HIS A 46 4.73 -4.21 -12.62
N ASN A 47 3.65 -4.34 -11.85
CA ASN A 47 2.31 -4.54 -12.40
C ASN A 47 1.81 -3.30 -13.15
N VAL A 48 2.08 -2.11 -12.60
CA VAL A 48 1.73 -0.84 -13.24
C VAL A 48 2.49 -0.68 -14.55
N ASN A 49 3.79 -0.94 -14.53
CA ASN A 49 4.65 -0.86 -15.72
C ASN A 49 4.22 -1.83 -16.82
N ILE A 50 3.83 -3.07 -16.47
CA ILE A 50 3.27 -4.03 -17.42
C ILE A 50 1.97 -3.52 -18.03
N ALA A 51 1.03 -3.06 -17.20
CA ALA A 51 -0.26 -2.56 -17.66
C ALA A 51 -0.10 -1.36 -18.60
N GLU A 52 0.73 -0.38 -18.23
CA GLU A 52 1.04 0.78 -19.07
C GLU A 52 1.74 0.37 -20.37
N GLY A 53 2.69 -0.57 -20.29
CA GLY A 53 3.37 -1.14 -21.45
C GLY A 53 2.40 -1.74 -22.46
N LYS A 54 1.44 -2.55 -21.99
CA LYS A 54 0.37 -3.14 -22.81
C LYS A 54 -0.48 -2.05 -23.49
N MET A 55 -0.89 -1.02 -22.77
CA MET A 55 -1.69 0.09 -23.33
C MET A 55 -0.91 0.88 -24.40
N ARG A 56 0.38 1.16 -24.16
CA ARG A 56 1.24 1.82 -25.15
C ARG A 56 1.44 0.96 -26.40
N MET A 57 1.58 -0.36 -26.23
CA MET A 57 1.69 -1.30 -27.34
C MET A 57 0.41 -1.31 -28.19
N LEU A 58 -0.76 -1.40 -27.56
CA LEU A 58 -2.06 -1.34 -28.25
C LEU A 58 -2.23 -0.02 -29.01
N ALA A 59 -1.83 1.10 -28.41
CA ALA A 59 -1.84 2.41 -29.07
C ALA A 59 -0.99 2.43 -30.35
N LYS A 60 0.16 1.76 -30.34
CA LYS A 60 1.06 1.67 -31.50
C LYS A 60 0.51 0.79 -32.62
N ILE A 61 -0.11 -0.34 -32.27
CA ILE A 61 -0.60 -1.32 -33.25
C ILE A 61 -1.94 -0.89 -33.85
N HIS A 62 -2.88 -0.48 -32.99
CA HIS A 62 -4.26 -0.23 -33.38
C HIS A 62 -4.63 1.26 -33.36
N GLY A 63 -3.75 2.13 -32.88
CA GLY A 63 -4.02 3.57 -32.75
C GLY A 63 -4.61 3.95 -31.39
N VAL A 64 -4.78 5.26 -31.18
CA VAL A 64 -5.12 5.86 -29.87
C VAL A 64 -6.52 5.49 -29.35
N HIS A 65 -7.45 5.13 -30.23
CA HIS A 65 -8.84 4.86 -29.85
C HIS A 65 -9.01 3.58 -29.03
N VAL A 66 -8.16 2.57 -29.23
CA VAL A 66 -8.23 1.29 -28.51
C VAL A 66 -7.93 1.44 -27.00
N PRO A 67 -6.77 1.99 -26.58
CA PRO A 67 -6.50 2.18 -25.15
C PRO A 67 -7.50 3.16 -24.49
N MET A 68 -8.02 4.13 -25.25
CA MET A 68 -9.06 5.04 -24.76
C MET A 68 -10.34 4.26 -24.41
N ARG A 69 -10.81 3.41 -25.33
CA ARG A 69 -11.98 2.57 -25.10
C ARG A 69 -11.76 1.59 -23.95
N MET A 70 -10.62 0.92 -23.90
CA MET A 70 -10.29 0.02 -22.79
C MET A 70 -10.34 0.73 -21.43
N LYS A 71 -9.83 1.98 -21.37
CA LYS A 71 -9.88 2.77 -20.14
C LYS A 71 -11.32 3.19 -19.78
N MET A 72 -12.15 3.52 -20.77
CA MET A 72 -13.58 3.77 -20.55
C MET A 72 -14.27 2.51 -19.98
N ASP A 73 -14.07 1.36 -20.62
CA ASP A 73 -14.65 0.09 -20.18
C ASP A 73 -14.18 -0.25 -18.74
N GLN A 74 -12.91 -0.05 -18.43
CA GLN A 74 -12.37 -0.21 -17.06
C GLN A 74 -13.08 0.70 -16.05
N THR A 75 -13.31 1.96 -16.40
CA THR A 75 -13.97 2.93 -15.51
C THR A 75 -15.45 2.64 -15.32
N ILE A 76 -16.12 2.06 -16.33
CA ILE A 76 -17.51 1.63 -16.22
C ILE A 76 -17.58 0.39 -15.33
N LEU A 77 -16.72 -0.60 -15.56
CA LEU A 77 -16.73 -1.85 -14.81
C LEU A 77 -16.30 -1.67 -13.35
N SER A 78 -15.43 -0.71 -13.04
CA SER A 78 -15.06 -0.41 -11.65
C SER A 78 -16.20 0.17 -10.82
N GLN A 79 -17.23 0.72 -11.45
CA GLN A 79 -18.43 1.22 -10.75
C GLN A 79 -19.41 0.09 -10.43
N HIS A 80 -19.38 -1.00 -11.19
CA HIS A 80 -20.31 -2.12 -11.07
C HIS A 80 -19.69 -3.20 -10.18
N LYS A 81 -20.00 -3.17 -8.88
CA LYS A 81 -19.65 -4.23 -7.95
C LYS A 81 -20.84 -5.16 -7.70
N ARG A 82 -20.55 -6.43 -7.42
CA ARG A 82 -21.57 -7.35 -6.88
C ARG A 82 -22.14 -6.73 -5.61
N LEU A 83 -23.46 -6.90 -5.39
CA LEU A 83 -24.10 -6.46 -4.15
C LEU A 83 -23.28 -6.98 -2.96
N HIS A 84 -22.89 -6.07 -2.09
CA HIS A 84 -22.08 -6.40 -0.91
C HIS A 84 -22.93 -7.28 0.01
N VAL A 85 -22.70 -8.59 -0.06
CA VAL A 85 -23.13 -9.52 0.96
C VAL A 85 -22.07 -9.45 2.05
N PRO A 86 -22.46 -9.08 3.27
CA PRO A 86 -21.51 -8.91 4.35
C PRO A 86 -21.00 -10.28 4.81
N GLY A 87 -19.70 -10.33 5.14
CA GLY A 87 -18.94 -11.58 5.30
C GLY A 87 -18.30 -12.13 4.01
N MET A 88 -18.51 -11.50 2.85
CA MET A 88 -17.83 -11.87 1.59
C MET A 88 -17.03 -10.69 1.00
N LYS A 89 -15.92 -10.99 0.30
CA LYS A 89 -15.13 -10.00 -0.44
C LYS A 89 -16.00 -9.33 -1.53
N PRO A 90 -15.96 -7.98 -1.65
CA PRO A 90 -16.59 -7.31 -2.78
C PRO A 90 -15.85 -7.69 -4.07
N SER A 91 -16.52 -8.45 -4.95
CA SER A 91 -15.97 -8.89 -6.23
C SER A 91 -16.33 -7.92 -7.35
N PHE A 92 -15.37 -7.57 -8.20
CA PHE A 92 -15.59 -6.81 -9.43
C PHE A 92 -15.50 -7.75 -10.65
N VAL A 93 -16.36 -8.76 -10.69
CA VAL A 93 -16.29 -9.86 -11.68
C VAL A 93 -16.10 -9.35 -13.12
N GLY A 94 -16.86 -8.33 -13.54
CA GLY A 94 -16.72 -7.78 -14.89
C GLY A 94 -15.37 -7.10 -15.16
N LEU A 95 -14.80 -6.43 -14.15
CA LEU A 95 -13.49 -5.81 -14.23
C LEU A 95 -12.37 -6.86 -14.20
N GLU A 96 -12.50 -7.86 -13.31
CA GLU A 96 -11.55 -8.97 -13.16
C GLU A 96 -11.43 -9.77 -14.45
N THR A 97 -12.56 -10.13 -15.08
CA THR A 97 -12.57 -10.80 -16.40
C THR A 97 -12.01 -9.91 -17.49
N MET A 98 -12.25 -8.59 -17.49
CA MET A 98 -11.66 -7.69 -18.49
C MET A 98 -10.13 -7.60 -18.36
N LEU A 99 -9.61 -7.69 -17.13
CA LEU A 99 -8.18 -7.67 -16.84
C LEU A 99 -7.51 -9.05 -16.97
N GLY A 100 -8.30 -10.12 -17.10
CA GLY A 100 -7.83 -11.51 -17.15
C GLY A 100 -7.27 -12.00 -15.81
N MET A 101 -7.76 -11.44 -14.69
CA MET A 101 -7.34 -11.86 -13.34
C MET A 101 -8.00 -13.18 -12.94
N ASP A 102 -9.17 -13.48 -13.50
CA ASP A 102 -9.93 -14.71 -13.26
C ASP A 102 -9.27 -15.98 -13.85
N GLU A 103 -8.27 -15.83 -14.71
CA GLU A 103 -7.50 -16.93 -15.29
C GLU A 103 -6.35 -17.40 -14.38
N THR A 104 -5.97 -16.59 -13.38
CA THR A 104 -4.82 -16.84 -12.51
C THR A 104 -5.26 -17.04 -11.07
N ILE A 105 -4.66 -18.01 -10.37
CA ILE A 105 -4.94 -18.27 -8.95
C ILE A 105 -3.84 -17.59 -8.12
N GLU A 106 -4.25 -16.70 -7.23
CA GLU A 106 -3.36 -15.95 -6.35
C GLU A 106 -3.21 -16.63 -4.98
N PHE A 107 -2.29 -16.12 -4.17
CA PHE A 107 -2.04 -16.64 -2.83
C PHE A 107 -3.26 -16.49 -1.91
N GLU A 108 -4.02 -15.40 -2.06
CA GLU A 108 -5.25 -15.11 -1.31
C GLU A 108 -6.29 -16.21 -1.51
N ASP A 109 -6.38 -16.78 -2.72
CA ASP A 109 -7.32 -17.85 -3.04
C ASP A 109 -7.01 -19.16 -2.29
N TYR A 110 -5.74 -19.42 -1.99
CA TYR A 110 -5.31 -20.63 -1.28
C TYR A 110 -5.36 -20.49 0.24
N LEU A 111 -4.88 -19.36 0.78
CA LEU A 111 -4.75 -19.20 2.22
C LEU A 111 -5.92 -18.46 2.88
N ASN A 112 -6.81 -17.90 2.08
CA ASN A 112 -7.90 -17.02 2.48
C ASN A 112 -7.40 -15.75 3.19
N ASP A 113 -8.00 -14.61 2.85
CA ASP A 113 -7.70 -13.37 3.55
C ASP A 113 -8.38 -13.37 4.94
N PRO A 114 -7.66 -13.06 6.03
CA PRO A 114 -8.25 -13.01 7.36
C PRO A 114 -9.35 -11.93 7.47
N GLU A 115 -9.30 -10.90 6.62
CA GLU A 115 -10.33 -9.86 6.53
C GLU A 115 -11.65 -10.38 5.93
N PHE A 116 -11.57 -11.31 4.98
CA PHE A 116 -12.71 -11.87 4.24
C PHE A 116 -13.06 -13.31 4.65
N SER A 117 -12.50 -13.77 5.78
CA SER A 117 -12.83 -15.06 6.36
C SER A 117 -14.34 -15.20 6.57
N GLU A 118 -14.90 -16.30 6.09
CA GLU A 118 -16.33 -16.59 6.16
C GLU A 118 -16.80 -16.57 7.61
N LYS A 119 -17.55 -15.52 7.96
CA LYS A 119 -18.23 -15.41 9.24
C LYS A 119 -19.69 -15.71 9.00
N GLN A 120 -20.28 -16.54 9.86
CA GLN A 120 -21.73 -16.69 9.86
C GLN A 120 -22.32 -15.38 10.36
N VAL A 121 -22.98 -14.65 9.46
CA VAL A 121 -23.68 -13.42 9.82
C VAL A 121 -25.11 -13.42 9.31
N ASP A 122 -25.99 -12.76 10.05
CA ASP A 122 -27.36 -12.50 9.61
C ASP A 122 -27.36 -11.45 8.49
N ILE A 123 -27.58 -11.95 7.26
CA ILE A 123 -27.58 -11.17 6.03
C ILE A 123 -28.58 -10.01 6.11
N HIS A 124 -29.73 -10.21 6.74
CA HIS A 124 -30.77 -9.17 6.83
C HIS A 124 -30.29 -7.98 7.66
N THR A 125 -29.78 -8.25 8.87
CA THR A 125 -29.27 -7.23 9.78
C THR A 125 -28.12 -6.42 9.17
N GLU A 126 -27.20 -7.09 8.47
CA GLU A 126 -26.05 -6.39 7.91
C GLU A 126 -26.37 -5.67 6.59
N MET A 127 -27.29 -6.20 5.78
CA MET A 127 -27.81 -5.49 4.62
C MET A 127 -28.52 -4.20 5.04
N GLU A 128 -29.28 -4.22 6.14
CA GLU A 128 -29.90 -3.02 6.71
C GLU A 128 -28.85 -1.98 7.10
N LYS A 129 -27.75 -2.40 7.76
CA LYS A 129 -26.62 -1.52 8.10
C LYS A 129 -25.96 -0.89 6.86
N SER A 130 -25.82 -1.65 5.78
CA SER A 130 -25.24 -1.15 4.52
C SER A 130 -26.18 -0.21 3.78
N MET A 131 -27.48 -0.48 3.79
CA MET A 131 -28.50 0.29 3.07
C MET A 131 -28.85 1.59 3.79
N PHE A 132 -28.85 1.58 5.13
CA PHE A 132 -29.31 2.69 5.97
C PHE A 132 -28.26 3.18 6.98
N PRO A 133 -27.09 3.68 6.52
CA PRO A 133 -25.99 4.07 7.43
C PRO A 133 -26.31 5.27 8.34
N LYS A 134 -27.32 6.09 8.01
CA LYS A 134 -27.67 7.33 8.73
C LYS A 134 -28.70 7.16 9.86
N LEU A 135 -29.22 5.96 10.10
CA LEU A 135 -30.29 5.71 11.07
C LEU A 135 -29.80 5.30 12.48
N ARG A 136 -28.50 5.34 12.74
CA ARG A 136 -27.94 5.06 14.07
C ARG A 136 -27.96 6.32 14.96
N LYS A 137 -28.75 6.27 16.04
CA LYS A 137 -28.51 7.04 17.27
C LYS A 137 -27.75 6.15 18.26
#